data_AF-A0A7C2EJE7-F1
#
_entry.id   AF-A0A7C2EJE7-F1
#
_cell.length_a   1.000
_cell.length_b   1.000
_cell.length_c   1.000
_cell.angle_alpha   90.00
_cell.angle_beta   90.00
_cell.angle_gamma   90.00
#
_symmetry.space_group_name_H-M   'P 1'
#
loop_
_entity.id
_entity.type
_entity.pdbx_description
1 polymer ?
#
loop_
_entity_poly.entity_id
_entity_poly.type
_entity_poly.pdbx_seq_one_letter_code
_entity_poly.pdbx_strand_id
1 'polypeptide(L)'
;MRKLFLVTAIAVVVSFALPVAAFAVPCPGDPNVRVAKFWVGKAYYEVNGQRFQMDVAPYVKNGRTLLPLRFVGYALGVQEKDVAWNGVLGEATLKRWHG
;
A
#
# COMPACT_ATOMS: atom_id res chain seq x y z
N MET A 1 16.05 47.47 -28.07
CA MET A 1 14.91 46.74 -27.45
C MET A 1 14.71 45.34 -28.05
N ARG A 2 15.77 44.52 -28.24
CA ARG A 2 15.68 43.20 -28.91
C ARG A 2 16.28 42.03 -28.11
N LYS A 3 16.79 42.29 -26.90
CA LYS A 3 17.36 41.26 -25.99
C LYS A 3 16.44 40.91 -24.80
N LEU A 4 15.33 41.63 -24.63
CA LEU A 4 14.41 41.44 -23.49
C LEU A 4 13.36 40.35 -23.73
N PHE A 5 12.96 40.10 -24.98
CA PHE A 5 12.00 39.05 -25.34
C PHE A 5 12.59 37.63 -25.37
N LEU A 6 13.92 37.51 -25.42
CA LEU A 6 14.57 36.18 -25.45
C LEU A 6 14.68 35.56 -24.04
N VAL A 7 14.78 36.38 -22.99
CA VAL A 7 14.98 35.90 -21.61
C VAL A 7 13.65 35.45 -20.98
N THR A 8 12.55 36.14 -21.30
CA THR A 8 11.20 35.74 -20.86
C THR A 8 10.70 34.48 -21.56
N ALA A 9 11.06 34.27 -22.84
CA ALA A 9 10.72 33.04 -23.56
C ALA A 9 11.39 31.79 -22.96
N ILE A 10 12.61 31.91 -22.44
CA ILE A 10 13.32 30.78 -21.80
C ILE A 10 12.77 30.49 -20.40
N ALA A 11 12.41 31.52 -19.63
CA ALA A 11 11.85 31.34 -18.28
C ALA A 11 10.45 30.68 -18.26
N VAL A 12 9.61 30.92 -19.28
CA VAL A 12 8.28 30.30 -19.39
C VAL A 12 8.38 28.82 -19.79
N VAL A 13 9.35 28.43 -20.63
CA VAL A 13 9.58 27.02 -20.99
C VAL A 13 10.11 26.21 -19.80
N VAL A 14 10.96 26.81 -18.96
CA VAL A 14 11.47 26.17 -17.73
C VAL A 14 10.36 26.03 -16.67
N SER A 15 9.36 26.92 -16.66
CA SER A 15 8.22 26.85 -15.75
C SER A 15 7.14 25.85 -16.18
N PHE A 16 7.13 25.42 -17.46
CA PHE A 16 6.23 24.37 -17.96
C PHE A 16 6.87 22.97 -17.94
N ALA A 17 8.13 22.87 -17.53
CA ALA A 17 8.80 21.62 -17.20
C ALA A 17 8.75 21.39 -15.69
N LEU A 18 7.54 21.31 -15.12
CA LEU A 18 7.41 20.67 -13.82
C LEU A 18 7.89 19.23 -13.98
N PRO A 19 8.81 18.74 -13.12
CA PRO A 19 9.22 17.35 -13.17
C PRO A 19 7.98 16.50 -12.87
N VAL A 20 7.45 15.83 -13.90
CA VAL A 20 6.53 14.69 -13.76
C VAL A 20 7.19 13.53 -12.97
N ALA A 21 8.44 13.68 -12.52
CA ALA A 21 9.17 12.75 -11.67
C ALA A 21 8.75 12.77 -10.17
N ALA A 22 7.93 13.71 -9.71
CA ALA A 22 7.57 13.78 -8.27
C ALA A 22 6.43 12.84 -7.84
N PHE A 23 5.78 12.15 -8.78
CA PHE A 23 4.82 11.09 -8.48
C PHE A 23 5.29 9.81 -9.16
N ALA A 24 6.40 9.23 -8.68
CA ALA A 24 6.70 7.85 -8.98
C ALA A 24 5.50 7.02 -8.50
N VAL A 25 4.68 6.55 -9.45
CA VAL A 25 3.67 5.54 -9.15
C VAL A 25 4.45 4.35 -8.62
N PRO A 26 4.20 3.89 -7.37
CA PRO A 26 4.95 2.78 -6.82
C PRO A 26 4.86 1.61 -7.78
N CYS A 27 5.98 1.27 -8.41
CA CYS A 27 6.03 0.23 -9.42
C CYS A 27 6.18 -1.11 -8.70
N PRO A 28 5.54 -2.19 -9.18
CA PRO A 28 5.81 -3.53 -8.68
C PRO A 28 7.31 -3.86 -8.87
N GLY A 29 8.09 -3.76 -7.80
CA GLY A 29 9.55 -3.90 -7.85
C GLY A 29 10.31 -2.82 -7.06
N ASP A 30 9.64 -1.75 -6.64
CA ASP A 30 10.24 -0.76 -5.77
C ASP A 30 10.62 -1.39 -4.41
N PRO A 31 11.91 -1.35 -4.00
CA PRO A 31 12.35 -1.99 -2.76
C PRO A 31 11.75 -1.34 -1.50
N ASN A 32 11.20 -0.13 -1.63
CA ASN A 32 10.57 0.62 -0.56
C ASN A 32 9.05 0.37 -0.45
N VAL A 33 8.47 -0.47 -1.32
CA VAL A 33 7.03 -0.76 -1.34
C VAL A 33 6.78 -2.17 -0.84
N ARG A 34 5.96 -2.30 0.22
CA ARG A 34 5.56 -3.61 0.75
C ARG A 34 4.36 -4.13 -0.05
N VAL A 35 4.57 -5.20 -0.81
CA VAL A 35 3.54 -5.80 -1.67
C VAL A 35 3.03 -7.09 -1.03
N ALA A 36 1.72 -7.14 -0.77
CA ALA A 36 1.05 -8.32 -0.24
C ALA A 36 0.14 -8.95 -1.31
N LYS A 37 0.27 -10.26 -1.53
CA LYS A 37 -0.53 -11.03 -2.50
C LYS A 37 -1.38 -12.06 -1.77
N PHE A 38 -2.68 -12.03 -2.03
CA PHE A 38 -3.67 -12.97 -1.51
C PHE A 38 -4.40 -13.63 -2.66
N TRP A 39 -4.70 -14.92 -2.52
CA TRP A 39 -5.45 -15.69 -3.51
C TRP A 39 -6.75 -16.21 -2.91
N VAL A 40 -7.84 -16.10 -3.67
CA VAL A 40 -9.14 -16.66 -3.28
C VAL A 40 -9.02 -18.19 -3.18
N GLY A 41 -9.52 -18.75 -2.07
CA GLY A 41 -9.50 -20.19 -1.81
C GLY A 41 -8.15 -20.76 -1.39
N LYS A 42 -7.11 -19.93 -1.19
CA LYS A 42 -5.81 -20.37 -0.67
C LYS A 42 -5.60 -19.86 0.76
N ALA A 43 -5.25 -20.76 1.67
CA ALA A 43 -4.95 -20.46 3.07
C ALA A 43 -3.49 -20.01 3.27
N TYR A 44 -2.90 -19.32 2.28
CA TYR A 44 -1.58 -18.73 2.37
C TYR A 44 -1.55 -17.39 1.61
N TYR A 45 -0.62 -16.53 1.98
CA TYR A 45 -0.38 -15.23 1.33
C TYR A 45 1.12 -15.00 1.17
N GLU A 46 1.48 -14.03 0.33
CA GLU A 46 2.88 -13.65 0.14
C GLU A 46 3.08 -12.18 0.47
N VAL A 47 4.19 -11.85 1.15
CA VAL A 47 4.65 -10.48 1.39
C VAL A 47 6.06 -10.37 0.84
N ASN A 48 6.27 -9.49 -0.13
CA ASN A 48 7.57 -9.32 -0.80
C ASN A 48 8.18 -10.66 -1.29
N GLY A 49 7.34 -11.58 -1.77
CA GLY A 49 7.75 -12.89 -2.28
C GLY A 49 7.95 -13.97 -1.22
N GLN A 50 7.91 -13.64 0.08
CA GLN A 50 7.93 -14.62 1.15
C GLN A 50 6.52 -15.11 1.46
N ARG A 51 6.33 -16.43 1.56
CA ARG A 51 5.04 -17.07 1.84
C ARG A 51 4.77 -17.23 3.34
N PHE A 52 3.52 -17.00 3.72
CA PHE A 52 3.01 -17.11 5.08
C PHE A 52 1.66 -17.87 5.07
N GLN A 53 1.40 -18.66 6.12
CA GLN A 53 0.16 -19.41 6.28
C GLN A 53 -0.94 -18.57 6.95
N MET A 54 -2.20 -18.90 6.68
CA MET A 54 -3.39 -18.31 7.31
C MET A 54 -4.32 -19.42 7.79
N ASP A 55 -5.19 -19.09 8.74
CA ASP A 55 -6.22 -19.99 9.26
C ASP A 55 -7.45 -20.08 8.34
N VAL A 56 -7.79 -18.97 7.66
CA VAL A 56 -8.97 -18.85 6.79
C VAL A 56 -8.54 -18.33 5.43
N ALA A 57 -9.00 -18.98 4.36
CA ALA A 57 -8.75 -18.52 3.00
C ALA A 57 -9.64 -17.32 2.63
N PRO A 58 -9.15 -16.33 1.85
CA PRO A 58 -10.00 -15.32 1.24
C PRO A 58 -11.09 -15.96 0.39
N TYR A 59 -12.29 -15.39 0.40
CA TYR A 59 -13.44 -15.91 -0.34
C TYR A 59 -14.31 -14.79 -0.89
N VAL A 60 -15.12 -15.10 -1.90
CA VAL A 60 -16.05 -14.14 -2.50
C VAL A 60 -17.44 -14.35 -1.91
N LYS A 61 -18.06 -13.28 -1.42
CA LYS A 61 -19.44 -13.26 -0.93
C LYS A 61 -20.12 -11.98 -1.37
N ASN A 62 -21.32 -12.10 -1.94
CA ASN A 62 -22.11 -10.96 -2.43
C ASN A 62 -21.31 -10.03 -3.37
N GLY A 63 -20.54 -10.61 -4.28
CA GLY A 63 -19.71 -9.86 -5.24
C GLY A 63 -18.48 -9.15 -4.63
N ARG A 64 -18.16 -9.39 -3.35
CA ARG A 64 -17.00 -8.82 -2.67
C ARG A 64 -16.03 -9.92 -2.26
N THR A 65 -14.74 -9.66 -2.42
CA THR A 65 -13.69 -10.52 -1.86
C THR A 65 -13.48 -10.14 -0.40
N LEU A 66 -13.76 -11.07 0.50
CA LEU A 66 -13.53 -10.92 1.93
C LEU A 66 -12.16 -11.51 2.26
N LEU A 67 -11.30 -10.67 2.86
CA LEU A 67 -9.97 -11.05 3.31
C LEU A 67 -9.95 -11.21 4.83
N PRO A 68 -9.15 -12.15 5.37
CA PRO A 68 -8.88 -12.27 6.78
C PRO A 68 -8.20 -11.00 7.34
N LEU A 69 -8.92 -10.18 8.11
CA LEU A 69 -8.44 -8.88 8.58
C LEU A 69 -7.10 -8.95 9.33
N ARG A 70 -6.93 -9.97 10.19
CA ARG A 70 -5.70 -10.20 10.98
C ARG A 70 -4.46 -10.28 10.09
N PHE A 71 -4.51 -11.09 9.04
CA PHE A 71 -3.37 -11.35 8.16
C PHE A 71 -3.11 -10.19 7.20
N VAL A 72 -4.15 -9.45 6.83
CA VAL A 72 -3.96 -8.14 6.16
C VAL A 72 -3.20 -7.18 7.07
N GLY A 73 -3.53 -7.15 8.37
CA GLY A 73 -2.76 -6.39 9.37
C GLY A 73 -1.27 -6.78 9.41
N TYR A 74 -0.99 -8.08 9.48
CA TYR A 74 0.40 -8.60 9.46
C TYR A 74 1.13 -8.26 8.17
N ALA A 75 0.44 -8.36 7.03
CA ALA A 75 0.99 -7.98 5.74
C ALA A 75 1.32 -6.48 5.66
N LEU A 76 0.57 -5.65 6.38
CA LEU A 76 0.81 -4.22 6.55
C LEU A 76 1.82 -3.92 7.68
N GLY A 77 2.33 -4.91 8.40
CA GLY A 77 3.35 -4.70 9.44
C GLY A 77 2.82 -4.37 10.83
N VAL A 78 1.54 -4.62 11.09
CA VAL A 78 1.05 -4.74 12.47
C VAL A 78 1.67 -6.01 13.07
N GLN A 79 2.25 -5.91 14.27
CA GLN A 79 2.79 -7.08 14.94
C GLN A 79 1.65 -7.88 15.58
N GLU A 80 1.87 -9.18 15.79
CA GLU A 80 0.85 -10.05 16.40
C GLU A 80 0.38 -9.55 17.77
N LYS A 81 1.31 -9.06 18.60
CA LYS A 81 1.02 -8.47 19.92
C LYS A 81 0.08 -7.25 19.88
N ASP A 82 0.02 -6.57 18.73
CA ASP A 82 -0.75 -5.34 18.56
C ASP A 82 -2.13 -5.59 17.91
N VAL A 83 -2.49 -6.86 17.72
CA VAL A 83 -3.82 -7.31 17.31
C VAL A 83 -4.56 -7.83 18.53
N ALA A 84 -5.61 -7.12 18.94
CA ALA A 84 -6.44 -7.49 20.08
C ALA A 84 -7.88 -7.77 19.63
N TRP A 85 -8.54 -8.69 20.34
CA TRP A 85 -9.96 -8.99 20.18
C TRP A 85 -10.67 -8.81 21.50
N ASN A 86 -11.70 -7.98 21.52
CA ASN A 86 -12.64 -7.85 22.62
C ASN A 86 -13.94 -8.56 22.28
N GLY A 87 -14.10 -9.79 22.79
CA GLY A 87 -15.28 -10.61 22.53
C GLY A 87 -16.57 -10.12 23.17
N VAL A 88 -16.50 -9.22 24.16
CA VAL A 88 -17.69 -8.65 24.83
C VAL A 88 -18.33 -7.57 23.96
N LEU A 89 -17.51 -6.71 23.36
CA LEU A 89 -17.97 -5.61 22.50
C LEU A 89 -18.03 -5.99 21.01
N GLY A 90 -17.44 -7.13 20.62
CA GLY A 90 -17.26 -7.48 19.23
C GLY A 90 -16.26 -6.57 18.51
N GLU A 91 -15.26 -6.06 19.23
CA GLU A 91 -14.30 -5.09 18.72
C GLU A 91 -12.97 -5.76 18.38
N ALA A 92 -12.50 -5.53 17.16
CA ALA A 92 -11.15 -5.88 16.73
C ALA A 92 -10.28 -4.63 16.70
N THR A 93 -9.17 -4.64 17.43
CA THR A 93 -8.22 -3.53 17.48
C THR A 93 -6.93 -3.93 16.78
N LEU A 94 -6.49 -3.11 15.80
CA LEU A 94 -5.18 -3.23 15.18
C LEU A 94 -4.40 -1.94 15.45
N LYS A 95 -3.31 -2.03 16.20
CA LYS A 95 -2.44 -0.87 16.46
C LYS A 95 -1.16 -1.02 15.66
N ARG A 96 -0.88 -0.06 14.77
CA ARG A 96 0.47 0.11 14.24
C ARG A 96 1.14 1.19 15.09
N TRP A 97 2.23 0.84 15.76
CA TRP A 97 3.03 1.84 16.47
C TRP A 97 3.61 2.81 15.44
N HIS A 98 3.14 4.06 15.48
CA HIS A 98 3.84 5.20 14.93
C HIS A 98 4.47 5.88 16.14
N GLY A 99 5.80 5.78 16.24
CA GLY A 99 6.56 6.51 17.25
C GLY A 99 6.34 8.01 17.13
#